data_AF-A0A7S3CBR4-F1
#
_entry.id   AF-A0A7S3CBR4-F1
#
_cell.length_a   1.000
_cell.length_b   1.000
_cell.length_c   1.000
_cell.angle_alpha   90.00
_cell.angle_beta   90.00
_cell.angle_gamma   90.00
#
_symmetry.space_group_name_H-M   'P 1'
#
loop_
_entity.id
_entity.type
_entity.pdbx_description
1 polymer ?
#
loop_
_entity_poly.entity_id
_entity_poly.type
_entity_poly.pdbx_seq_one_letter_code
_entity_poly.pdbx_strand_id
1 'polypeptide(L)'
;FLRPTERPRISAQLTRVFSNSLPPHDLELCRGVPFTVSLAVCSSMVDNAQSLELATMMAGQVARCAGIFCADEVVVIDDSPSSEGGEKTVSSHAAFLARVLQYMETPQYLRRSLIAQHPHLKHVGLLPPLNAPHHPRSTEWTKYREGVVERVAASTSGADAEPDHSLVNVGLDRPAKVHRALSVGERVTVRMKDKGFPKAGDEAAAGDGGRGG
;
A
#
# COMPACT_ATOMS: atom_id res chain seq x y z
N PHE A 1 6.13 14.56 5.15
CA PHE A 1 7.21 13.56 5.37
C PHE A 1 7.19 13.14 6.83
N LEU A 2 6.52 12.03 7.16
CA LEU A 2 6.52 11.47 8.52
C LEU A 2 7.87 10.77 8.79
N ARG A 3 8.31 10.79 10.05
CA ARG A 3 9.60 10.23 10.47
C ARG A 3 9.65 8.71 10.17
N PRO A 4 10.83 8.15 9.85
CA PRO A 4 10.99 6.71 9.56
C PRO A 4 10.51 5.74 10.66
N THR A 5 10.30 6.25 11.88
CA THR A 5 9.85 5.51 13.07
C THR A 5 8.33 5.40 13.21
N GLU A 6 7.55 6.13 12.41
CA GLU A 6 6.08 6.23 12.58
C GLU A 6 5.27 5.51 11.48
N ARG A 7 5.93 4.80 10.56
CA ARG A 7 5.23 3.96 9.57
C ARG A 7 4.92 2.59 10.18
N PRO A 8 3.65 2.15 10.25
CA PRO A 8 3.34 0.77 10.59
C PRO A 8 3.84 -0.12 9.44
N ARG A 9 4.95 -0.83 9.69
CA ARG A 9 5.60 -1.64 8.66
C ARG A 9 4.80 -2.92 8.46
N ILE A 10 4.26 -3.09 7.26
CA ILE A 10 3.64 -4.33 6.83
C ILE A 10 4.77 -5.34 6.67
N SER A 11 4.98 -6.14 7.71
CA SER A 11 5.94 -7.24 7.72
C SER A 11 5.59 -8.21 6.60
N ALA A 12 6.43 -8.25 5.57
CA ALA A 12 6.48 -9.34 4.64
C ALA A 12 6.72 -10.64 5.42
N GLN A 13 5.75 -11.55 5.35
CA GLN A 13 5.90 -12.89 5.89
C GLN A 13 6.79 -13.68 4.93
N LEU A 14 8.02 -13.93 5.39
CA LEU A 14 8.96 -14.84 4.80
C LEU A 14 8.27 -16.21 4.57
N THR A 15 8.20 -16.63 3.32
CA THR A 15 7.92 -18.03 2.96
C THR A 15 9.10 -18.88 3.42
N ARG A 16 9.12 -19.25 4.70
CA ARG A 16 9.84 -20.43 5.17
C ARG A 16 8.94 -21.61 4.84
N VAL A 17 9.40 -22.52 3.97
CA VAL A 17 8.77 -23.83 3.78
C VAL A 17 8.79 -24.54 5.14
N PHE A 18 7.67 -24.49 5.86
CA PHE A 18 7.43 -25.34 7.02
C PHE A 18 6.63 -26.55 6.57
N SER A 19 7.23 -27.72 6.73
CA SER A 19 6.54 -29.01 6.75
C SER A 19 5.31 -28.94 7.66
N ASN A 20 4.21 -29.57 7.24
CA ASN A 20 2.95 -29.67 7.96
C ASN A 20 3.14 -30.26 9.37
N SER A 21 3.39 -29.43 10.38
CA SER A 21 2.87 -29.58 11.74
C SER A 21 3.43 -28.46 12.62
N LEU A 22 2.57 -27.54 13.05
CA LEU A 22 2.66 -26.85 14.34
C LEU A 22 1.31 -26.19 14.63
N PRO A 23 0.82 -26.24 15.88
CA PRO A 23 -0.55 -25.85 16.24
C PRO A 23 -0.76 -24.33 16.20
N PRO A 24 -2.00 -23.86 16.02
CA PRO A 24 -2.31 -22.50 15.57
C PRO A 24 -2.34 -21.41 16.67
N HIS A 25 -1.70 -21.58 17.83
CA HIS A 25 -2.00 -20.72 18.99
C HIS A 25 -0.98 -19.67 19.45
N ASP A 26 0.26 -19.62 18.96
CA ASP A 26 1.24 -18.61 19.43
C ASP A 26 2.08 -18.00 18.30
N LEU A 27 1.48 -17.15 17.47
CA LEU A 27 2.21 -16.25 16.56
C LEU A 27 2.47 -14.88 17.22
N GLU A 28 3.14 -14.85 18.38
CA GLU A 28 3.81 -13.65 18.91
C GLU A 28 5.08 -13.33 18.10
N LEU A 29 4.94 -13.06 16.79
CA LEU A 29 6.06 -12.76 15.90
C LEU A 29 6.28 -11.25 15.68
N CYS A 30 5.79 -10.39 16.57
CA CYS A 30 5.96 -8.94 16.48
C CYS A 30 7.17 -8.43 17.28
N ARG A 31 8.39 -8.91 16.98
CA ARG A 31 9.60 -8.11 17.23
C ARG A 31 9.96 -7.43 15.92
N GLY A 32 9.82 -6.10 15.85
CA GLY A 32 10.13 -5.35 14.64
C GLY A 32 11.57 -5.59 14.18
N VAL A 33 11.77 -5.75 12.88
CA VAL A 33 13.11 -5.81 12.29
C VAL A 33 13.78 -4.44 12.45
N PRO A 34 14.97 -4.34 13.06
CA PRO A 34 15.59 -3.06 13.40
C PRO A 34 16.28 -2.37 12.21
N PHE A 35 16.34 -3.02 11.06
CA PHE A 35 17.00 -2.53 9.85
C PHE A 35 15.99 -2.37 8.72
N THR A 36 16.42 -1.70 7.65
CA THR A 36 15.70 -1.60 6.38
C THR A 36 16.57 -2.14 5.26
N VAL A 37 15.94 -2.70 4.23
CA VAL A 37 16.61 -3.20 3.02
C VAL A 37 16.17 -2.38 1.82
N SER A 38 17.13 -1.74 1.17
CA SER A 38 16.90 -1.02 -0.09
C SER A 38 17.53 -1.78 -1.26
N LEU A 39 16.78 -1.92 -2.34
CA LEU A 39 17.22 -2.52 -3.60
C LEU A 39 17.42 -1.44 -4.66
N ALA A 40 18.65 -1.25 -5.11
CA ALA A 40 18.95 -0.35 -6.22
C ALA A 40 18.86 -1.10 -7.56
N VAL A 41 18.14 -0.53 -8.53
CA VAL A 41 17.91 -1.13 -9.85
C VAL A 41 18.12 -0.08 -10.94
N CYS A 42 18.98 -0.37 -11.89
CA CYS A 42 19.23 0.51 -13.03
C CYS A 42 18.06 0.49 -14.02
N SER A 43 17.71 1.66 -14.54
CA SER A 43 16.62 1.85 -15.50
C SER A 43 16.88 1.17 -16.84
N SER A 44 18.14 1.09 -17.28
CA SER A 44 18.56 0.45 -18.53
C SER A 44 18.21 -1.05 -18.62
N MET A 45 17.84 -1.69 -17.51
CA MET A 45 17.40 -3.08 -17.53
C MET A 45 16.17 -3.30 -18.43
N VAL A 46 15.30 -2.29 -18.56
CA VAL A 46 14.10 -2.38 -19.41
C VAL A 46 14.35 -1.94 -20.85
N ASP A 47 15.48 -1.28 -21.13
CA ASP A 47 15.85 -0.78 -22.46
C ASP A 47 16.16 -1.92 -23.42
N ASN A 48 16.70 -3.02 -22.90
CA ASN A 48 16.98 -4.23 -23.68
C ASN A 48 15.71 -5.00 -24.08
N ALA A 49 14.52 -4.58 -23.61
CA ALA A 49 13.28 -5.23 -23.96
C ALA A 49 12.89 -4.98 -25.43
N GLN A 50 12.55 -6.05 -26.14
CA GLN A 50 12.07 -5.94 -27.53
C GLN A 50 10.62 -5.44 -27.63
N SER A 51 9.90 -5.37 -26.51
CA SER A 51 8.53 -4.88 -26.45
C SER A 51 8.17 -4.36 -25.06
N LEU A 52 7.14 -3.51 -25.00
CA LEU A 52 6.60 -2.99 -23.73
C LEU A 52 6.08 -4.11 -22.82
N GLU A 53 5.56 -5.19 -23.40
CA GLU A 53 5.12 -6.38 -22.69
C GLU A 53 6.27 -7.06 -21.95
N LEU A 54 7.38 -7.33 -22.66
CA LEU A 54 8.58 -7.93 -22.06
C LEU A 54 9.19 -7.01 -20.99
N ALA A 55 9.25 -5.70 -21.26
CA ALA A 55 9.71 -4.71 -20.29
C ALA A 55 8.86 -4.74 -19.00
N THR A 56 7.54 -4.85 -19.15
CA THR A 56 6.60 -4.93 -18.03
C THR A 56 6.85 -6.19 -17.22
N MET A 57 7.02 -7.35 -17.88
CA MET A 57 7.32 -8.61 -17.20
C MET A 57 8.64 -8.57 -16.43
N MET A 58 9.70 -7.97 -16.98
CA MET A 58 10.99 -7.80 -16.28
C MET A 58 10.84 -6.91 -15.04
N ALA A 59 10.14 -5.77 -15.16
CA ALA A 59 9.83 -4.92 -14.01
C ALA A 59 9.01 -5.70 -12.95
N GLY A 60 8.09 -6.56 -13.38
CA GLY A 60 7.31 -7.39 -12.47
C GLY A 60 8.11 -8.47 -11.74
N GLN A 61 9.13 -9.03 -12.39
CA GLN A 61 10.09 -9.93 -11.74
C GLN A 61 10.87 -9.22 -10.63
N VAL A 62 11.32 -7.98 -10.88
CA VAL A 62 11.98 -7.15 -9.85
C VAL A 62 11.04 -6.89 -8.68
N ALA A 63 9.80 -6.46 -8.93
CA ALA A 63 8.82 -6.23 -7.87
C ALA A 63 8.55 -7.51 -7.04
N ARG A 64 8.43 -8.67 -7.69
CA ARG A 64 8.26 -9.95 -6.98
C ARG A 64 9.48 -10.32 -6.15
N CYS A 65 10.68 -10.14 -6.69
CA CYS A 65 11.93 -10.36 -5.97
C CYS A 65 11.96 -9.48 -4.70
N ALA A 66 11.68 -8.19 -4.85
CA ALA A 66 11.60 -7.24 -3.74
C ALA A 66 10.57 -7.67 -2.68
N GLY A 67 9.38 -8.13 -3.09
CA GLY A 67 8.36 -8.63 -2.16
C GLY A 67 8.77 -9.91 -1.42
N ILE A 68 9.40 -10.87 -2.11
CA ILE A 68 9.86 -12.14 -1.51
C ILE A 68 10.96 -11.88 -0.48
N PHE A 69 11.92 -11.01 -0.82
CA PHE A 69 13.05 -10.66 0.05
C PHE A 69 12.73 -9.53 1.02
N CYS A 70 11.46 -9.13 1.14
CA CYS A 70 11.01 -8.16 2.14
C CYS A 70 11.74 -6.80 2.03
N ALA A 71 12.05 -6.35 0.82
CA ALA A 71 12.68 -5.04 0.61
C ALA A 71 11.71 -3.90 0.97
N ASP A 72 12.19 -2.93 1.74
CA ASP A 72 11.40 -1.77 2.17
C ASP A 72 11.33 -0.69 1.08
N GLU A 73 12.34 -0.62 0.23
CA GLU A 73 12.49 0.40 -0.80
C GLU A 73 13.15 -0.17 -2.05
N VAL A 74 12.65 0.24 -3.22
CA VAL A 74 13.31 0.00 -4.50
C VAL A 74 13.70 1.36 -5.10
N VAL A 75 15.00 1.58 -5.26
CA VAL A 75 15.57 2.81 -5.80
C VAL A 75 15.86 2.59 -7.29
N VAL A 76 15.13 3.30 -8.15
CA VAL A 76 15.38 3.27 -9.59
C VAL A 76 16.49 4.27 -9.92
N ILE A 77 17.62 3.76 -10.38
CA ILE A 77 18.77 4.57 -10.84
C ILE A 77 18.59 4.83 -12.32
N ASP A 78 18.48 6.10 -12.70
CA ASP A 78 18.52 6.51 -14.10
C ASP A 78 19.98 6.56 -14.56
N ASP A 79 20.38 5.53 -15.30
CA ASP A 79 21.74 5.31 -15.80
C ASP A 79 21.87 5.62 -17.30
N SER A 80 20.82 6.17 -17.91
CA SER A 80 20.89 6.67 -19.28
C SER A 80 21.78 7.91 -19.34
N PRO A 81 22.64 8.06 -20.37
CA PRO A 81 23.48 9.25 -20.50
C PRO A 81 22.56 10.45 -20.71
N SER A 82 22.45 11.31 -19.69
CA SER A 82 21.76 12.59 -19.81
C SER A 82 22.41 13.38 -20.94
N SER A 83 21.63 13.70 -21.97
CA SER A 83 22.10 14.51 -23.10
C SER A 83 22.72 15.80 -22.58
N GLU A 84 24.03 15.94 -22.81
CA GLU A 84 24.87 17.08 -22.44
C GLU A 84 24.16 18.40 -22.76
N GLY A 85 23.68 19.12 -21.73
CA GLY A 85 23.15 20.48 -21.85
C GLY A 85 21.64 20.71 -21.59
N GLY A 86 20.88 19.69 -21.20
CA GLY A 86 19.45 19.82 -20.85
C GLY A 86 19.15 19.67 -19.35
N GLU A 87 18.02 20.25 -18.91
CA GLU A 87 17.41 20.03 -17.59
C GLU A 87 17.45 18.55 -17.18
N LYS A 88 17.71 18.24 -15.90
CA LYS A 88 17.77 16.85 -15.38
C LYS A 88 16.37 16.21 -15.38
N THR A 89 15.86 15.87 -16.56
CA THR A 89 14.60 15.17 -16.73
C THR A 89 14.82 13.67 -16.56
N VAL A 90 14.00 13.03 -15.73
CA VAL A 90 13.99 11.57 -15.57
C VAL A 90 13.70 10.90 -16.90
N SER A 91 14.49 9.89 -17.28
CA SER A 91 14.29 9.14 -18.52
C SER A 91 12.93 8.43 -18.55
N SER A 92 12.40 8.22 -19.75
CA SER A 92 11.14 7.51 -19.94
C SER A 92 11.17 6.10 -19.34
N HIS A 93 12.33 5.43 -19.42
CA HIS A 93 12.56 4.08 -18.91
C HIS A 93 12.58 4.05 -17.37
N ALA A 94 13.26 5.00 -16.72
CA ALA A 94 13.23 5.14 -15.28
C ALA A 94 11.81 5.42 -14.77
N ALA A 95 11.09 6.33 -15.45
CA ALA A 95 9.69 6.64 -15.13
C ALA A 95 8.74 5.44 -15.39
N PHE A 96 8.98 4.65 -16.43
CA PHE A 96 8.28 3.40 -16.69
C PHE A 96 8.47 2.40 -15.55
N LEU A 97 9.73 2.10 -15.20
CA LEU A 97 10.06 1.13 -14.17
C LEU A 97 9.47 1.52 -12.82
N ALA A 98 9.66 2.78 -12.40
CA ALA A 98 9.10 3.29 -11.15
C ALA A 98 7.57 3.16 -11.10
N ARG A 99 6.88 3.47 -12.21
CA ARG A 99 5.41 3.41 -12.27
C ARG A 99 4.88 1.98 -12.20
N VAL A 100 5.54 1.02 -12.85
CA VAL A 100 5.17 -0.40 -12.77
C VAL A 100 5.39 -0.94 -11.36
N LEU A 101 6.53 -0.63 -10.74
CA LEU A 101 6.82 -1.03 -9.35
C LEU A 101 5.80 -0.45 -8.37
N GLN A 102 5.47 0.84 -8.49
CA GLN A 102 4.44 1.50 -7.68
C GLN A 102 3.06 0.85 -7.86
N TYR A 103 2.71 0.48 -9.10
CA TYR A 103 1.47 -0.24 -9.39
C TYR A 103 1.40 -1.60 -8.71
N MET A 104 2.51 -2.35 -8.72
CA MET A 104 2.58 -3.65 -8.07
C MET A 104 2.58 -3.57 -6.54
N GLU A 105 3.24 -2.57 -5.96
CA GLU A 105 3.23 -2.34 -4.51
C GLU A 105 1.84 -1.91 -4.03
N THR A 106 1.11 -1.10 -4.81
CA THR A 106 -0.19 -0.57 -4.39
C THR A 106 -1.26 -1.68 -4.32
N PRO A 107 -1.98 -1.82 -3.18
CA PRO A 107 -3.05 -2.80 -3.03
C PRO A 107 -4.16 -2.63 -4.07
N GLN A 108 -4.74 -3.75 -4.51
CA GLN A 108 -5.69 -3.79 -5.64
C GLN A 108 -6.85 -2.79 -5.49
N TYR A 109 -7.40 -2.65 -4.27
CA TYR A 109 -8.54 -1.77 -3.98
C TYR A 109 -8.19 -0.27 -4.01
N LEU A 110 -6.91 0.11 -3.96
CA LEU A 110 -6.47 1.52 -3.98
C LEU A 110 -5.95 1.98 -5.35
N ARG A 111 -5.65 1.05 -6.26
CA ARG A 111 -5.01 1.40 -7.55
C ARG A 111 -5.79 2.43 -8.34
N ARG A 112 -7.12 2.32 -8.37
CA ARG A 112 -7.99 3.27 -9.10
C ARG A 112 -7.93 4.69 -8.52
N SER A 113 -7.71 4.82 -7.21
CA SER A 113 -7.70 6.11 -6.53
C SER A 113 -6.31 6.76 -6.51
N LEU A 114 -5.24 5.95 -6.44
CA LEU A 114 -3.87 6.45 -6.30
C LEU A 114 -3.08 6.53 -7.60
N ILE A 115 -3.44 5.73 -8.60
CA ILE A 115 -2.63 5.58 -9.81
C ILE A 115 -3.47 5.98 -11.01
N ALA A 116 -3.08 7.10 -11.63
CA ALA A 116 -3.66 7.53 -12.88
C ALA A 116 -3.37 6.51 -13.99
N GLN A 117 -4.34 6.34 -14.90
CA GLN A 117 -4.13 5.52 -16.08
C GLN A 117 -3.00 6.12 -16.94
N HIS A 118 -2.06 5.27 -17.35
CA HIS A 118 -0.91 5.70 -18.15
C HIS A 118 -0.58 4.63 -19.20
N PRO A 119 -0.13 5.01 -20.41
CA PRO A 119 0.26 4.04 -21.46
C PRO A 119 1.28 2.99 -21.00
N HIS A 120 2.21 3.39 -20.13
CA HIS A 120 3.20 2.51 -19.50
C HIS A 120 2.56 1.36 -18.71
N LEU A 121 1.33 1.52 -18.24
CA LEU A 121 0.62 0.51 -17.46
C LEU A 121 -0.30 -0.38 -18.31
N LYS A 122 -0.23 -0.28 -19.65
CA LYS A 122 -1.11 -1.05 -20.55
C LYS A 122 -1.07 -2.57 -20.32
N HIS A 123 0.11 -3.10 -20.00
CA HIS A 123 0.34 -4.55 -19.91
C HIS A 123 0.46 -5.08 -18.47
N VAL A 124 0.19 -4.26 -17.44
CA VAL A 124 0.31 -4.72 -16.04
C VAL A 124 -0.67 -5.80 -15.63
N GLY A 125 -1.74 -6.03 -16.41
CA GLY A 125 -2.66 -7.15 -16.21
C GLY A 125 -2.04 -8.52 -16.43
N LEU A 126 -0.89 -8.58 -17.12
CA LEU A 126 -0.12 -9.82 -17.34
C LEU A 126 0.72 -10.20 -16.11
N LEU A 127 0.90 -9.27 -15.17
CA LEU A 127 1.82 -9.47 -14.06
C LEU A 127 1.24 -10.42 -13.01
N PRO A 128 2.03 -11.39 -12.53
CA PRO A 128 1.63 -12.23 -11.40
C PRO A 128 1.39 -11.37 -10.14
N PRO A 129 0.46 -11.77 -9.26
CA PRO A 129 0.19 -11.05 -8.03
C PRO A 129 1.40 -11.10 -7.09
N LEU A 130 1.60 -10.00 -6.33
CA LEU A 130 2.68 -9.91 -5.35
C LEU A 130 2.38 -10.72 -4.07
N ASN A 131 1.11 -10.94 -3.74
CA ASN A 131 0.63 -11.60 -2.52
C ASN A 131 1.30 -11.06 -1.24
N ALA A 132 1.54 -9.75 -1.20
CA ALA A 132 2.12 -9.10 -0.03
C ALA A 132 1.06 -8.95 1.09
N PRO A 133 1.47 -8.91 2.37
CA PRO A 133 0.53 -8.83 3.49
C PRO A 133 -0.36 -7.57 3.50
N HIS A 134 0.01 -6.52 2.77
CA HIS A 134 -0.82 -5.34 2.56
C HIS A 134 -1.77 -5.43 1.36
N HIS A 135 -1.85 -6.59 0.70
CA HIS A 135 -2.80 -6.91 -0.36
C HIS A 135 -3.90 -7.87 0.14
N PRO A 136 -4.56 -7.61 1.28
CA PRO A 136 -5.60 -8.51 1.76
C PRO A 136 -6.83 -8.44 0.87
N ARG A 137 -7.62 -9.52 0.88
CA ARG A 137 -8.93 -9.54 0.24
C ARG A 137 -9.94 -8.71 1.04
N SER A 138 -11.06 -8.31 0.44
CA SER A 138 -12.13 -7.59 1.17
C SER A 138 -12.75 -8.42 2.30
N THR A 139 -12.71 -9.74 2.18
CA THR A 139 -13.27 -10.70 3.15
C THR A 139 -12.31 -11.08 4.27
N GLU A 140 -11.10 -10.55 4.28
CA GLU A 140 -10.04 -10.90 5.24
C GLU A 140 -9.88 -9.81 6.29
N TRP A 141 -9.88 -10.12 7.58
CA TRP A 141 -9.60 -9.11 8.60
C TRP A 141 -8.10 -9.09 8.91
N THR A 142 -7.47 -7.91 8.84
CA THR A 142 -6.05 -7.72 9.14
C THR A 142 -5.86 -6.60 10.15
N LYS A 143 -4.83 -6.71 11.00
CA LYS A 143 -4.51 -5.71 12.03
C LYS A 143 -4.16 -4.34 11.45
N TYR A 144 -3.52 -4.32 10.30
CA TYR A 144 -3.17 -3.10 9.57
C TYR A 144 -3.69 -3.21 8.13
N ARG A 145 -4.19 -2.10 7.61
CA ARG A 145 -4.62 -1.95 6.21
C ARG A 145 -4.13 -0.64 5.65
N GLU A 146 -3.80 -0.65 4.38
CA GLU A 146 -3.58 0.57 3.62
C GLU A 146 -4.95 1.20 3.31
N GLY A 147 -4.97 2.50 3.14
CA GLY A 147 -6.18 3.20 2.76
C GLY A 147 -5.93 4.57 2.16
N VAL A 148 -6.98 5.13 1.57
CA VAL A 148 -6.98 6.48 1.01
C VAL A 148 -8.12 7.27 1.62
N VAL A 149 -7.83 8.50 2.02
CA VAL A 149 -8.82 9.42 2.57
C VAL A 149 -9.77 9.84 1.46
N GLU A 150 -11.05 9.47 1.57
CA GLU A 150 -12.08 9.83 0.58
C GLU A 150 -12.75 11.15 0.92
N ARG A 151 -13.02 11.38 2.22
CA ARG A 151 -13.64 12.61 2.70
C ARG A 151 -13.26 12.90 4.15
N VAL A 152 -13.37 14.17 4.50
CA VAL A 152 -13.24 14.67 5.87
C VAL A 152 -14.60 15.17 6.30
N ALA A 153 -14.99 14.89 7.54
CA ALA A 153 -16.27 15.24 8.09
C ALA A 153 -16.11 15.77 9.52
N ALA A 154 -17.10 16.55 9.95
CA ALA A 154 -17.25 17.01 11.32
C ALA A 154 -18.34 16.18 12.02
N SER A 155 -18.13 15.80 13.27
CA SER A 155 -19.15 15.11 14.08
C SER A 155 -20.29 16.06 14.50
N THR A 156 -20.02 17.37 14.53
CA THR A 156 -21.00 18.42 14.83
C THR A 156 -21.53 19.03 13.55
N SER A 157 -22.85 19.18 13.45
CA SER A 157 -23.50 19.92 12.37
C SER A 157 -23.57 21.41 12.75
N GLY A 158 -22.80 22.26 12.09
CA GLY A 158 -22.79 23.70 12.28
C GLY A 158 -21.92 24.38 11.22
N ALA A 159 -22.20 25.65 10.90
CA ALA A 159 -21.44 26.40 9.89
C ALA A 159 -19.94 26.58 10.24
N ASP A 160 -19.62 26.56 11.55
CA ASP A 160 -18.26 26.70 12.09
C ASP A 160 -17.68 25.36 12.59
N ALA A 161 -18.24 24.23 12.17
CA ALA A 161 -17.79 22.92 12.62
C ALA A 161 -16.50 22.52 11.90
N GLU A 162 -15.39 22.56 12.62
CA GLU A 162 -14.11 22.07 12.12
C GLU A 162 -14.15 20.56 11.89
N PRO A 163 -13.53 20.06 10.79
CA PRO A 163 -13.42 18.64 10.55
C PRO A 163 -12.66 17.94 11.68
N ASP A 164 -13.26 16.92 12.28
CA ASP A 164 -12.66 16.16 13.39
C ASP A 164 -12.34 14.70 13.01
N HIS A 165 -12.90 14.20 11.90
CA HIS A 165 -12.64 12.84 11.44
C HIS A 165 -12.54 12.71 9.92
N SER A 166 -11.81 11.69 9.49
CA SER A 166 -11.68 11.29 8.09
C SER A 166 -12.28 9.92 7.86
N LEU A 167 -12.90 9.75 6.70
CA LEU A 167 -13.40 8.46 6.22
C LEU A 167 -12.41 7.95 5.18
N VAL A 168 -11.83 6.78 5.49
CA VAL A 168 -10.72 6.19 4.75
C VAL A 168 -11.19 4.90 4.10
N ASN A 169 -11.03 4.79 2.79
CA ASN A 169 -11.25 3.54 2.08
C ASN A 169 -10.10 2.58 2.36
N VAL A 170 -10.41 1.48 3.05
CA VAL A 170 -9.46 0.42 3.44
C VAL A 170 -9.72 -0.91 2.71
N GLY A 171 -10.47 -0.87 1.61
CA GLY A 171 -10.79 -2.07 0.82
C GLY A 171 -11.81 -3.01 1.48
N LEU A 172 -12.62 -2.49 2.40
CA LEU A 172 -13.77 -3.16 3.02
C LEU A 172 -15.06 -2.51 2.52
N ASP A 173 -16.20 -3.16 2.74
CA ASP A 173 -17.52 -2.65 2.32
C ASP A 173 -17.85 -1.29 2.93
N ARG A 174 -17.29 -1.00 4.12
CA ARG A 174 -17.46 0.28 4.82
C ARG A 174 -16.11 0.97 5.02
N PRO A 175 -16.03 2.29 4.82
CA PRO A 175 -14.82 3.05 5.09
C PRO A 175 -14.51 3.05 6.59
N ALA A 176 -13.23 3.07 6.92
CA ALA A 176 -12.76 3.20 8.29
C ALA A 176 -12.87 4.67 8.74
N LYS A 177 -13.46 4.90 9.92
CA LYS A 177 -13.46 6.22 10.59
C LYS A 177 -12.15 6.42 11.35
N VAL A 178 -11.41 7.45 10.96
CA VAL A 178 -10.17 7.89 11.63
C VAL A 178 -10.46 9.20 12.34
N HIS A 179 -10.24 9.26 13.66
CA HIS A 179 -10.46 10.45 14.50
C HIS A 179 -9.33 11.48 14.33
N ARG A 180 -9.04 11.85 13.08
CA ARG A 180 -8.07 12.87 12.70
C ARG A 180 -8.49 13.42 11.34
N ALA A 181 -8.48 14.73 11.19
CA ALA A 181 -8.63 15.37 9.89
C ALA A 181 -7.35 15.20 9.06
N LEU A 182 -7.49 14.55 7.90
CA LEU A 182 -6.42 14.27 6.95
C LEU A 182 -6.74 14.83 5.57
N SER A 183 -5.73 14.99 4.74
CA SER A 183 -5.94 15.51 3.39
C SER A 183 -6.63 14.47 2.51
N VAL A 184 -7.66 14.87 1.78
CA VAL A 184 -8.33 13.98 0.80
C VAL A 184 -7.33 13.52 -0.25
N GLY A 185 -7.36 12.23 -0.59
CA GLY A 185 -6.42 11.59 -1.51
C GLY A 185 -5.11 11.12 -0.86
N GLU A 186 -4.87 11.42 0.41
CA GLU A 186 -3.68 10.96 1.13
C GLU A 186 -3.75 9.44 1.38
N ARG A 187 -2.66 8.73 1.05
CA ARG A 187 -2.49 7.31 1.38
C ARG A 187 -2.03 7.18 2.83
N VAL A 188 -2.73 6.35 3.60
CA VAL A 188 -2.46 6.13 5.02
C VAL A 188 -2.53 4.65 5.40
N THR A 189 -1.76 4.26 6.42
CA THR A 189 -1.87 2.94 7.03
C THR A 189 -2.73 3.04 8.28
N VAL A 190 -3.84 2.31 8.32
CA VAL A 190 -4.82 2.31 9.41
C VAL A 190 -4.63 1.05 10.26
N ARG A 191 -4.51 1.24 11.58
CA ARG A 191 -4.59 0.14 12.55
C ARG A 191 -6.06 -0.19 12.83
N MET A 192 -6.48 -1.39 12.47
CA MET A 192 -7.83 -1.89 12.71
C MET A 192 -7.98 -2.31 14.18
N LYS A 193 -9.21 -2.29 14.70
CA LYS A 193 -9.51 -2.81 16.03
C LYS A 193 -9.42 -4.35 16.01
N ASP A 194 -9.13 -4.97 17.16
CA ASP A 194 -8.94 -6.44 17.25
C ASP A 194 -10.22 -7.24 17.02
N LYS A 195 -11.40 -6.59 17.08
CA LYS A 195 -12.68 -7.19 16.75
C LYS A 195 -12.78 -7.30 15.22
N GLY A 196 -12.94 -8.52 14.71
CA GLY A 196 -13.12 -8.82 13.29
C GLY A 196 -14.36 -8.17 12.67
N PHE A 197 -14.79 -8.65 11.50
CA PHE A 197 -15.98 -8.11 10.82
C PHE A 197 -17.17 -7.98 11.79
N PRO A 198 -17.81 -6.79 11.86
CA PRO A 198 -18.96 -6.60 12.72
C PRO A 198 -20.02 -7.64 12.33
N LYS A 199 -20.43 -8.46 13.29
CA LYS A 199 -21.51 -9.44 13.05
C LYS A 199 -22.80 -8.65 12.79
N ALA A 200 -23.63 -9.13 11.87
CA ALA A 200 -24.96 -8.57 11.63
C ALA A 200 -25.75 -8.59 12.95
N GLY A 201 -25.77 -7.46 13.67
CA GLY A 201 -26.32 -7.35 15.02
C GLY A 201 -25.59 -6.37 15.95
N ASP A 202 -24.28 -6.11 15.73
CA ASP A 202 -23.51 -5.18 16.58
C ASP A 202 -23.79 -3.69 16.29
N GLU A 203 -24.60 -3.38 15.28
CA GLU A 203 -24.96 -2.00 14.92
C GLU A 203 -25.90 -1.32 15.92
N ALA A 204 -26.53 -2.07 16.83
CA ALA A 204 -27.38 -1.50 17.88
C ALA A 204 -26.59 -0.94 19.08
N ALA A 205 -25.30 -1.23 19.21
CA ALA A 205 -24.52 -0.88 20.41
C ALA A 205 -23.60 0.36 20.27
N ALA A 206 -23.60 1.03 19.13
CA ALA A 206 -22.79 2.23 18.89
C ALA A 206 -23.62 3.52 18.77
N GLY A 207 -24.78 3.55 19.43
CA GLY A 207 -25.70 4.69 19.42
C GLY A 207 -26.51 4.81 20.71
N ASP A 208 -25.85 4.84 21.86
CA ASP A 208 -26.28 5.67 23.00
C ASP A 208 -25.17 5.65 24.06
N GLY A 209 -24.78 6.82 24.53
CA GLY A 209 -23.58 6.98 25.35
C GLY A 209 -23.58 8.33 26.06
N GLY A 210 -24.65 8.62 26.79
CA GLY A 210 -24.57 9.44 28.01
C GLY A 210 -25.25 10.81 27.95
N ARG A 211 -26.55 10.84 28.23
CA ARG A 211 -27.14 11.91 29.06
C ARG A 211 -27.99 11.27 30.16
N GLY A 212 -27.59 11.48 31.41
CA GLY A 212 -28.31 11.08 32.62
C GLY A 212 -27.33 10.75 33.74
N GLY A 213 -27.33 11.41 34.89
CA GLY A 213 -28.11 12.52 35.41
C GLY A 213 -27.32 13.17 36.55
#